data_AF-A0A6N8CSL7-F1
#
_entry.id   AF-A0A6N8CSL7-F1
#
_cell.length_a   1.000
_cell.length_b   1.000
_cell.length_c   1.000
_cell.angle_alpha   90.00
_cell.angle_beta   90.00
_cell.angle_gamma   90.00
#
_symmetry.space_group_name_H-M   'P 1'
#
loop_
_entity.id
_entity.type
_entity.pdbx_description
1 polymer ?
#
loop_
_entity_poly.entity_id
_entity_poly.type
_entity_poly.pdbx_seq_one_letter_code
_entity_poly.pdbx_strand_id
1 'polypeptide(L)'
;MNELMTGKKSRRKHYLLIVAFIIPIILTALILYLIFGDFVAAFLKMWNLRGHPNKTADAMASLSYIGTILIAYYGLLTTALFSYLVWRVSLGSFQISNDLKKLEENRDKEIYREQALIVYYDLQRGFAYLRDLYISNVLKSEHPNPKKLFFSNDWIKNVASLRNELSNEDLSIVYQIYNDFFTIQSLLENFQEESSEDINELSKVINNVRELYFADFIPMQVLNEFSSPTAEDIIDINYFIVLQKIYSLTFSNIHLKKIKTGINTFDILIDGVLYYTGRNGDVLNGEGTIYNKNGYEKAKGHFVDGKFVTGQVYGYFDSVNKRYAITYRTTGSERKIAYKEIIDLNNTGEIGYFYKGDVDNGEIKNGIITKFHSNGSIAFRGNIVNGEREGSGTSYDIDGKISFKGEYKSNLRFRGTLYKNGKKSFEGNFQDGRPWNGQVFNYVFNNEKVRKFTGEILNGKPYSGSGYRYKRNEHGEDLDYIIYQENWEPDESVIEQQEIDFQDYINKKTREEYNHWEDYIKTDWLDGNTAEREDIEENIIVYYNERDRKN
;
A
#
# COMPACT_ATOMS: atom_id res chain seq x y z
N MET A 1 -37.78 36.18 0.97
CA MET A 1 -38.41 36.01 2.30
C MET A 1 -38.01 37.10 3.32
N ASN A 2 -36.85 37.77 3.17
CA ASN A 2 -36.41 38.85 4.06
C ASN A 2 -37.12 40.21 3.86
N GLU A 3 -37.69 40.52 2.70
CA GLU A 3 -38.37 41.82 2.46
C GLU A 3 -39.79 41.92 3.04
N LEU A 4 -40.50 40.81 3.24
CA LEU A 4 -41.85 40.82 3.84
C LEU A 4 -41.83 40.97 5.38
N MET A 5 -40.67 40.75 6.01
CA MET A 5 -40.48 40.84 7.47
C MET A 5 -40.10 42.24 7.96
N THR A 6 -39.55 43.10 7.10
CA THR A 6 -39.14 44.47 7.45
C THR A 6 -40.34 45.41 7.58
N GLY A 7 -41.35 45.30 6.71
CA GLY A 7 -42.57 46.11 6.75
C GLY A 7 -43.44 45.89 8.00
N LYS A 8 -43.51 44.64 8.51
CA LYS A 8 -44.31 44.29 9.69
C LYS A 8 -43.66 44.74 11.01
N LYS A 9 -42.32 44.81 11.07
CA LYS A 9 -41.56 45.32 12.24
C LYS A 9 -41.69 46.84 12.40
N SER A 10 -41.78 47.60 11.30
CA SER A 10 -41.92 49.08 11.33
C SER A 10 -43.26 49.52 11.94
N ARG A 11 -44.38 48.90 11.54
CA ARG A 11 -45.72 49.23 12.09
C ARG A 11 -45.87 48.93 13.59
N ARG A 12 -45.22 47.87 14.11
CA ARG A 12 -45.23 47.53 15.55
C ARG A 12 -44.47 48.54 16.42
N LYS A 13 -43.37 49.13 15.91
CA LYS A 13 -42.63 50.18 16.64
C LYS A 13 -43.47 51.45 16.82
N HIS A 14 -44.23 51.84 15.80
CA HIS A 14 -45.15 52.98 15.87
C HIS A 14 -46.29 52.75 16.87
N TYR A 15 -46.84 51.53 16.93
CA TYR A 15 -47.88 51.16 17.90
C TYR A 15 -47.37 51.21 19.36
N LEU A 16 -46.14 50.76 19.61
CA LEU A 16 -45.51 50.82 20.94
C LEU A 16 -45.27 52.27 21.40
N LEU A 17 -44.82 53.15 20.50
CA LEU A 17 -44.67 54.58 20.79
C LEU A 17 -46.01 55.27 21.05
N ILE A 18 -47.04 54.93 20.26
CA ILE A 18 -48.41 55.43 20.45
C ILE A 18 -48.97 54.99 21.81
N VAL A 19 -48.84 53.72 22.17
CA VAL A 19 -49.32 53.21 23.46
C VAL A 19 -48.55 53.81 24.64
N ALA A 20 -47.23 54.00 24.51
CA ALA A 20 -46.38 54.53 25.57
C ALA A 20 -46.62 56.02 25.87
N PHE A 21 -46.98 56.82 24.87
CA PHE A 21 -47.15 58.27 25.03
C PHE A 21 -48.60 58.72 25.04
N ILE A 22 -49.47 58.14 24.22
CA ILE A 22 -50.86 58.62 24.05
C ILE A 22 -51.76 58.14 25.19
N ILE A 23 -51.64 56.89 25.63
CA ILE A 23 -52.49 56.36 26.71
C ILE A 23 -52.29 57.13 28.01
N PRO A 24 -51.05 57.43 28.44
CA PRO A 24 -50.86 58.21 29.65
C PRO A 24 -51.41 59.64 29.51
N ILE A 25 -51.19 60.32 28.36
CA ILE A 25 -51.75 61.66 28.10
C ILE A 25 -53.27 61.66 28.23
N ILE A 26 -53.94 60.66 27.67
CA ILE A 26 -55.39 60.47 27.78
C ILE A 26 -55.79 60.21 29.24
N LEU A 27 -55.05 59.37 29.97
CA LEU A 27 -55.32 59.07 31.37
C LEU A 27 -55.16 60.32 32.26
N THR A 28 -54.13 61.14 32.02
CA THR A 28 -53.97 62.43 32.72
C THR A 28 -55.09 63.39 32.39
N ALA A 29 -55.51 63.49 31.13
CA ALA A 29 -56.64 64.33 30.76
C ALA A 29 -57.92 63.83 31.45
N LEU A 30 -58.15 62.53 31.54
CA LEU A 30 -59.32 61.95 32.20
C LEU A 30 -59.29 62.16 33.72
N ILE A 31 -58.13 62.02 34.38
CA ILE A 31 -57.96 62.31 35.80
C ILE A 31 -58.17 63.80 36.09
N LEU A 32 -57.58 64.68 35.28
CA LEU A 32 -57.79 66.12 35.43
C LEU A 32 -59.27 66.50 35.19
N TYR A 33 -59.97 65.83 34.28
CA TYR A 33 -61.41 66.01 34.05
C TYR A 33 -62.23 65.57 35.27
N LEU A 34 -61.92 64.42 35.86
CA LEU A 34 -62.59 63.94 37.08
C LEU A 34 -62.37 64.85 38.29
N ILE A 35 -61.22 65.51 38.38
CA ILE A 35 -60.89 66.41 39.49
C ILE A 35 -61.54 67.80 39.32
N PHE A 36 -61.48 68.36 38.11
CA PHE A 36 -61.86 69.75 37.86
C PHE A 36 -63.22 69.93 37.17
N GLY A 37 -63.76 68.86 36.57
CA GLY A 37 -64.97 68.91 35.75
C GLY A 37 -64.73 69.73 34.49
N ASP A 38 -65.19 70.98 34.47
CA ASP A 38 -64.99 71.90 33.35
C ASP A 38 -63.59 72.55 33.41
N PHE A 39 -62.73 72.12 32.49
CA PHE A 39 -61.37 72.65 32.34
C PHE A 39 -61.30 74.16 32.12
N VAL A 40 -62.25 74.72 31.37
CA VAL A 40 -62.25 76.15 31.04
C VAL A 40 -62.62 76.96 32.28
N ALA A 41 -63.63 76.51 33.02
CA ALA A 41 -64.04 77.13 34.27
C ALA A 41 -62.93 77.02 35.34
N ALA A 42 -62.28 75.86 35.46
CA ALA A 42 -61.18 75.64 36.39
C ALA A 42 -59.97 76.53 36.06
N PHE A 43 -59.59 76.62 34.78
CA PHE A 43 -58.50 77.48 34.34
C PHE A 43 -58.79 78.97 34.60
N LEU A 44 -59.98 79.45 34.25
CA LEU A 44 -60.39 80.85 34.50
C LEU A 44 -60.39 81.17 36.01
N LYS A 45 -60.81 80.23 36.85
CA LYS A 45 -60.80 80.39 38.31
C LYS A 45 -59.39 80.38 38.89
N MET A 46 -58.49 79.53 38.38
CA MET A 46 -57.07 79.53 38.72
C MET A 46 -56.38 80.83 38.28
N TRP A 47 -56.72 81.34 37.09
CA TRP A 47 -56.21 82.59 36.55
C TRP A 47 -56.63 83.80 37.39
N ASN A 48 -57.89 83.83 37.84
CA ASN A 48 -58.42 84.87 38.72
C ASN A 48 -57.83 84.85 40.14
N LEU A 49 -57.31 83.72 40.60
CA LEU A 49 -56.69 83.57 41.94
C LEU A 49 -55.17 83.76 41.94
N ARG A 50 -54.58 84.15 40.79
CA ARG A 50 -53.15 84.38 40.64
C ARG A 50 -52.67 85.50 41.57
N GLY A 51 -51.69 85.20 42.42
CA GLY A 51 -51.12 86.18 43.37
C GLY A 51 -51.77 86.20 44.76
N HIS A 52 -52.73 85.31 45.05
CA HIS A 52 -53.38 85.19 46.37
C HIS A 52 -53.04 83.86 47.09
N PRO A 53 -51.82 83.71 47.63
CA PRO A 53 -51.30 82.45 48.17
C PRO A 53 -52.12 81.88 49.33
N ASN A 54 -52.69 82.74 50.19
CA ASN A 54 -53.47 82.31 51.37
C ASN A 54 -54.83 81.69 51.01
N LYS A 55 -55.38 81.96 49.83
CA LYS A 55 -56.66 81.38 49.36
C LYS A 55 -56.46 80.12 48.52
N THR A 56 -55.23 79.83 48.11
CA THR A 56 -54.88 78.70 47.25
C THR A 56 -54.03 77.65 47.95
N ALA A 57 -53.62 77.86 49.21
CA ALA A 57 -52.71 76.99 49.95
C ALA A 57 -53.15 75.51 49.99
N ASP A 58 -54.38 75.22 50.44
CA ASP A 58 -54.88 73.83 50.56
C ASP A 58 -55.08 73.16 49.18
N ALA A 59 -55.53 73.94 48.19
CA ALA A 59 -55.69 73.47 46.82
C ALA A 59 -54.33 73.20 46.15
N MET A 60 -53.32 74.01 46.44
CA MET A 60 -51.97 73.85 45.89
C MET A 60 -51.26 72.63 46.50
N ALA A 61 -51.45 72.38 47.80
CA ALA A 61 -50.96 71.17 48.46
C ALA A 61 -51.59 69.89 47.87
N SER A 62 -52.91 69.90 47.64
CA SER A 62 -53.63 68.78 47.03
C SER A 62 -53.21 68.55 45.57
N LEU A 63 -53.02 69.62 44.79
CA LEU A 63 -52.52 69.55 43.41
C LEU A 63 -51.10 69.00 43.35
N SER A 64 -50.24 69.43 44.28
CA SER A 64 -48.88 68.91 44.38
C SER A 64 -48.87 67.42 44.71
N TYR A 65 -49.71 66.96 45.63
CA TYR A 65 -49.83 65.54 45.99
C TYR A 65 -50.27 64.68 44.79
N ILE A 66 -51.30 65.11 44.06
CA ILE A 66 -51.78 64.43 42.85
C ILE A 66 -50.71 64.46 41.74
N GLY A 67 -50.03 65.58 41.56
CA GLY A 67 -48.92 65.72 40.63
C GLY A 67 -47.77 64.75 40.93
N THR A 68 -47.40 64.58 42.21
CA THR A 68 -46.37 63.61 42.63
C THR A 68 -46.80 62.18 42.37
N ILE A 69 -48.07 61.80 42.64
CA ILE A 69 -48.60 60.46 42.34
C ILE A 69 -48.57 60.17 40.84
N LEU A 70 -49.00 61.14 40.02
CA LEU A 70 -48.94 61.01 38.57
C LEU A 70 -47.48 60.81 38.11
N ILE A 71 -46.55 61.68 38.51
CA ILE A 71 -45.14 61.56 38.16
C ILE A 71 -44.58 60.18 38.57
N ALA A 72 -44.92 59.68 39.76
CA ALA A 72 -44.51 58.36 40.21
C ALA A 72 -45.07 57.24 39.33
N TYR A 73 -46.36 57.31 38.96
CA TYR A 73 -47.00 56.34 38.07
C TYR A 73 -46.38 56.33 36.66
N TYR A 74 -46.10 57.52 36.11
CA TYR A 74 -45.38 57.66 34.84
C TYR A 74 -43.96 57.11 34.92
N GLY A 75 -43.25 57.39 36.01
CA GLY A 75 -41.93 56.83 36.28
C GLY A 75 -41.96 55.30 36.27
N LEU A 76 -42.98 54.70 36.89
CA LEU A 76 -43.13 53.25 36.93
C LEU A 76 -43.43 52.68 35.53
N LEU A 77 -44.38 53.26 34.80
CA LEU A 77 -44.74 52.80 33.44
C LEU A 77 -43.57 52.92 32.45
N THR A 78 -42.88 54.06 32.46
CA THR A 78 -41.71 54.28 31.59
C THR A 78 -40.58 53.32 31.93
N THR A 79 -40.30 53.11 33.21
CA THR A 79 -39.31 52.12 33.67
C THR A 79 -39.70 50.71 33.24
N ALA A 80 -40.96 50.29 33.42
CA ALA A 80 -41.44 48.98 33.01
C ALA A 80 -41.34 48.75 31.48
N LEU A 81 -41.68 49.76 30.68
CA LEU A 81 -41.56 49.69 29.22
C LEU A 81 -40.10 49.65 28.77
N PHE A 82 -39.24 50.45 29.39
CA PHE A 82 -37.80 50.41 29.14
C PHE A 82 -37.21 49.05 29.51
N SER A 83 -37.53 48.52 30.70
CA SER A 83 -37.13 47.17 31.12
C SER A 83 -37.60 46.08 30.15
N TYR A 84 -38.84 46.17 29.66
CA TYR A 84 -39.35 45.24 28.64
C TYR A 84 -38.58 45.33 27.32
N LEU A 85 -38.29 46.55 26.84
CA LEU A 85 -37.49 46.73 25.61
C LEU A 85 -36.07 46.20 25.77
N VAL A 86 -35.42 46.49 26.90
CA VAL A 86 -34.09 45.98 27.23
C VAL A 86 -34.11 44.45 27.29
N TRP A 87 -35.09 43.85 27.96
CA TRP A 87 -35.25 42.40 27.99
C TRP A 87 -35.43 41.78 26.60
N ARG A 88 -36.25 42.40 25.74
CA ARG A 88 -36.46 41.94 24.36
C ARG A 88 -35.20 42.03 23.50
N VAL A 89 -34.43 43.10 23.65
CA VAL A 89 -33.14 43.26 22.96
C VAL A 89 -32.14 42.23 23.48
N SER A 90 -32.06 42.04 24.80
CA SER A 90 -31.20 41.03 25.44
C SER A 90 -31.51 39.62 24.93
N LEU A 91 -32.79 39.25 24.80
CA LEU A 91 -33.20 37.96 24.24
C LEU A 91 -32.74 37.78 22.79
N GLY A 92 -32.82 38.84 21.98
CA GLY A 92 -32.33 38.84 20.59
C GLY A 92 -30.81 38.71 20.52
N SER A 93 -30.08 39.46 21.35
CA SER A 93 -28.62 39.37 21.44
C SER A 93 -28.15 37.99 21.89
N PHE A 94 -28.86 37.36 22.84
CA PHE A 94 -28.58 36.00 23.29
C PHE A 94 -28.75 34.97 22.16
N GLN A 95 -29.82 35.08 21.35
CA GLN A 95 -30.02 34.21 20.19
C GLN A 95 -28.89 34.35 19.16
N ILE A 96 -28.52 35.58 18.81
CA ILE A 96 -27.41 35.86 17.87
C ILE A 96 -26.10 35.27 18.41
N SER A 97 -25.82 35.44 19.70
CA SER A 97 -24.63 34.87 20.33
C SER A 97 -24.61 33.33 20.25
N ASN A 98 -25.74 32.68 20.46
CA ASN A 98 -25.85 31.22 20.36
C ASN A 98 -25.70 30.73 18.91
N ASP A 99 -26.23 31.47 17.94
CA ASP A 99 -26.09 31.15 16.52
C ASP A 99 -24.64 31.35 16.04
N LEU A 100 -23.97 32.42 16.49
CA LEU A 100 -22.54 32.65 16.23
C LEU A 100 -21.68 31.52 16.82
N LYS A 101 -21.95 31.11 18.07
CA LYS A 101 -21.24 29.99 18.69
C LYS A 101 -21.34 28.71 17.86
N LYS A 102 -22.53 28.37 17.35
CA LYS A 102 -22.72 27.21 16.48
C LYS A 102 -21.98 27.33 15.14
N LEU A 103 -21.92 28.54 14.57
CA LEU A 103 -21.16 28.80 13.33
C LEU A 103 -19.65 28.66 13.57
N GLU A 104 -19.13 29.15 14.70
CA GLU A 104 -17.73 28.98 15.08
C GLU A 104 -17.39 27.50 15.32
N GLU A 105 -18.21 26.78 16.09
CA GLU A 105 -18.03 25.34 16.31
C GLU A 105 -18.06 24.53 15.00
N ASN A 106 -18.92 24.91 14.05
CA ASN A 106 -18.94 24.28 12.73
C ASN A 106 -17.69 24.64 11.92
N ARG A 107 -17.25 25.91 11.94
CA ARG A 107 -16.03 26.33 11.24
C ARG A 107 -14.81 25.60 11.76
N ASP A 108 -14.67 25.44 13.07
CA ASP A 108 -13.55 24.74 13.69
C ASP A 108 -13.55 23.25 13.30
N LYS A 109 -14.73 22.63 13.18
CA LYS A 109 -14.86 21.26 12.65
C LYS A 109 -14.48 21.15 11.17
N GLU A 110 -14.81 22.13 10.32
CA GLU A 110 -14.38 22.10 8.92
C GLU A 110 -12.86 22.30 8.78
N ILE A 111 -12.28 23.22 9.55
CA ILE A 111 -10.81 23.42 9.58
C ILE A 111 -10.10 22.13 10.00
N TYR A 112 -10.65 21.45 11.01
CA TYR A 112 -10.13 20.16 11.45
C TYR A 112 -10.17 19.10 10.34
N ARG A 113 -11.29 18.98 9.62
CA ARG A 113 -11.43 18.02 8.50
C ARG A 113 -10.49 18.34 7.35
N GLU A 114 -10.33 19.62 7.02
CA GLU A 114 -9.38 20.06 6.01
C GLU A 114 -7.95 19.62 6.37
N GLN A 115 -7.55 19.80 7.63
CA GLN A 115 -6.24 19.36 8.12
C GLN A 115 -6.09 17.83 8.09
N ALA A 116 -7.11 17.07 8.50
CA ALA A 116 -7.13 15.62 8.38
C ALA A 116 -7.01 15.16 6.92
N LEU A 117 -7.68 15.86 6.00
CA LEU A 117 -7.66 15.57 4.55
C LEU A 117 -6.27 15.79 3.95
N ILE A 118 -5.60 16.89 4.35
CA ILE A 118 -4.22 17.17 3.94
C ILE A 118 -3.29 16.05 4.42
N VAL A 119 -3.35 15.69 5.71
CA VAL A 119 -2.52 14.62 6.28
C VAL A 119 -2.78 13.29 5.57
N TYR A 120 -4.04 12.92 5.36
CA TYR A 120 -4.42 11.68 4.67
C TYR A 120 -3.79 11.59 3.28
N TYR A 121 -3.94 12.63 2.45
CA TYR A 121 -3.42 12.62 1.08
C TYR A 121 -1.91 12.75 1.01
N ASP A 122 -1.27 13.50 1.91
CA ASP A 122 0.19 13.58 2.00
C ASP A 122 0.79 12.20 2.32
N LEU A 123 0.23 11.48 3.30
CA LEU A 123 0.70 10.14 3.65
C LEU A 123 0.48 9.15 2.51
N GLN A 124 -0.73 9.11 1.93
CA GLN A 124 -1.04 8.23 0.80
C GLN A 124 -0.08 8.48 -0.37
N ARG A 125 0.21 9.75 -0.67
CA ARG A 125 1.16 10.15 -1.71
C ARG A 125 2.60 9.79 -1.34
N GLY A 126 3.01 10.01 -0.10
CA GLY A 126 4.36 9.66 0.36
C GLY A 126 4.65 8.17 0.24
N PHE A 127 3.70 7.30 0.58
CA PHE A 127 3.84 5.85 0.33
C PHE A 127 3.90 5.49 -1.16
N ALA A 128 3.14 6.19 -2.01
CA ALA A 128 3.23 6.03 -3.46
C ALA A 128 4.60 6.48 -4.00
N TYR A 129 5.14 7.59 -3.50
CA TYR A 129 6.48 8.07 -3.84
C TYR A 129 7.56 7.08 -3.41
N LEU A 130 7.48 6.55 -2.19
CA LEU A 130 8.40 5.54 -1.70
C LEU A 130 8.39 4.29 -2.61
N ARG A 131 7.20 3.85 -3.02
CA ARG A 131 7.03 2.73 -3.98
C ARG A 131 7.72 3.05 -5.31
N ASP A 132 7.43 4.20 -5.89
CA ASP A 132 7.91 4.57 -7.22
C ASP A 132 9.43 4.73 -7.23
N LEU A 133 9.99 5.40 -6.22
CA LEU A 133 11.43 5.54 -6.03
C LEU A 133 12.12 4.18 -5.84
N TYR A 134 11.53 3.30 -5.03
CA TYR A 134 12.07 1.96 -4.84
C TYR A 134 12.10 1.17 -6.15
N ILE A 135 11.02 1.23 -6.95
CA ILE A 135 10.96 0.56 -8.25
C ILE A 135 12.00 1.15 -9.22
N SER A 136 12.09 2.48 -9.35
CA SER A 136 13.00 3.10 -10.30
C SER A 136 14.47 2.96 -9.87
N ASN A 137 14.77 3.28 -8.61
CA ASN A 137 16.15 3.43 -8.14
C ASN A 137 16.75 2.11 -7.65
N VAL A 138 15.99 1.34 -6.88
CA VAL A 138 16.52 0.10 -6.27
C VAL A 138 16.33 -1.10 -7.20
N LEU A 139 15.11 -1.33 -7.71
CA LEU A 139 14.84 -2.52 -8.52
C LEU A 139 15.40 -2.44 -9.94
N LYS A 140 15.19 -1.30 -10.62
CA LYS A 140 15.64 -1.12 -12.01
C LYS A 140 17.06 -0.58 -12.13
N SER A 141 17.64 -0.13 -11.01
CA SER A 141 18.94 0.57 -11.00
C SER A 141 18.96 1.77 -11.98
N GLU A 142 17.82 2.45 -12.12
CA GLU A 142 17.64 3.65 -12.95
C GLU A 142 17.71 4.93 -12.09
N HIS A 143 17.61 6.08 -12.75
CA HIS A 143 17.48 7.37 -12.09
C HIS A 143 16.22 7.44 -11.20
N PRO A 144 16.28 8.17 -10.07
CA PRO A 144 15.13 8.29 -9.18
C PRO A 144 13.94 8.94 -9.88
N ASN A 145 12.79 8.28 -9.78
CA ASN A 145 11.53 8.75 -10.31
C ASN A 145 10.42 8.52 -9.25
N PRO A 146 9.75 9.57 -8.74
CA PRO A 146 9.85 10.97 -9.15
C PRO A 146 11.13 11.69 -8.65
N LYS A 147 11.59 12.70 -9.39
CA LYS A 147 12.76 13.51 -9.03
C LYS A 147 12.53 14.46 -7.84
N LYS A 148 11.27 14.75 -7.50
CA LYS A 148 10.88 15.65 -6.41
C LYS A 148 9.64 15.14 -5.70
N LEU A 149 9.59 15.36 -4.40
CA LEU A 149 8.45 15.03 -3.54
C LEU A 149 7.74 16.33 -3.13
N PHE A 150 6.42 16.25 -2.97
CA PHE A 150 5.59 17.40 -2.60
C PHE A 150 4.69 17.06 -1.41
N PHE A 151 4.95 17.72 -0.29
CA PHE A 151 4.20 17.62 0.97
C PHE A 151 3.75 19.01 1.46
N SER A 152 2.83 19.05 2.41
CA SER A 152 2.42 20.31 3.05
C SER A 152 3.54 20.92 3.88
N ASN A 153 3.77 22.23 3.73
CA ASN A 153 4.68 22.99 4.59
C ASN A 153 4.19 23.10 6.05
N ASP A 154 2.88 22.96 6.27
CA ASP A 154 2.24 23.06 7.57
C ASP A 154 1.96 21.68 8.20
N TRP A 155 2.64 20.62 7.75
CA TRP A 155 2.36 19.25 8.18
C TRP A 155 2.37 19.08 9.70
N ILE A 156 3.30 19.71 10.43
CA ILE A 156 3.39 19.63 11.90
C ILE A 156 2.10 20.14 12.55
N LYS A 157 1.59 21.29 12.06
CA LYS A 157 0.35 21.90 12.54
C LYS A 157 -0.85 21.01 12.21
N ASN A 158 -0.89 20.46 11.00
CA ASN A 158 -1.98 19.60 10.54
C ASN A 158 -2.03 18.29 11.33
N VAL A 159 -0.89 17.68 11.66
CA VAL A 159 -0.83 16.48 12.51
C VAL A 159 -1.19 16.81 13.96
N ALA A 160 -0.69 17.94 14.49
CA ALA A 160 -0.94 18.35 15.87
C ALA A 160 -2.43 18.64 16.15
N SER A 161 -3.22 19.01 15.14
CA SER A 161 -4.65 19.23 15.31
C SER A 161 -5.43 17.92 15.51
N LEU A 162 -4.90 16.79 15.04
CA LEU A 162 -5.52 15.46 15.16
C LEU A 162 -5.39 14.83 16.56
N ARG A 163 -4.69 15.49 17.48
CA ARG A 163 -4.32 14.93 18.81
C ARG A 163 -5.47 14.50 19.71
N ASN A 164 -6.67 15.03 19.48
CA ASN A 164 -7.84 14.71 20.31
C ASN A 164 -8.52 13.41 19.87
N GLU A 165 -8.30 12.98 18.61
CA GLU A 165 -8.98 11.83 18.01
C GLU A 165 -8.02 10.66 17.74
N LEU A 166 -6.72 10.94 17.58
CA LEU A 166 -5.67 9.94 17.44
C LEU A 166 -4.97 9.68 18.77
N SER A 167 -4.53 8.44 19.00
CA SER A 167 -3.71 8.11 20.18
C SER A 167 -2.31 8.72 20.07
N ASN A 168 -1.60 8.86 21.20
CA ASN A 168 -0.22 9.33 21.21
C ASN A 168 0.71 8.46 20.35
N GLU A 169 0.43 7.15 20.27
CA GLU A 169 1.18 6.22 19.43
C GLU A 169 0.88 6.44 17.95
N ASP A 170 -0.39 6.62 17.57
CA ASP A 170 -0.79 6.95 16.20
C ASP A 170 -0.10 8.26 15.76
N LEU A 171 -0.09 9.30 16.60
CA LEU A 171 0.60 10.56 16.31
C LEU A 171 2.10 10.36 16.13
N SER A 172 2.75 9.61 17.03
CA SER A 172 4.18 9.32 16.95
C SER A 172 4.54 8.61 15.63
N ILE A 173 3.70 7.66 15.20
CA ILE A 173 3.85 6.97 13.92
C ILE A 173 3.76 7.97 12.76
N VAL A 174 2.76 8.86 12.76
CA VAL A 174 2.59 9.86 11.68
C VAL A 174 3.79 10.83 11.64
N TYR A 175 4.27 11.31 12.79
CA TYR A 175 5.47 12.15 12.87
C TYR A 175 6.70 11.44 12.32
N GLN A 176 6.89 10.16 12.64
CA GLN A 176 8.01 9.36 12.14
C GLN A 176 7.95 9.20 10.62
N ILE A 177 6.77 8.85 10.07
CA ILE A 177 6.57 8.71 8.64
C ILE A 177 6.93 10.01 7.89
N TYR A 178 6.46 11.16 8.38
CA TYR A 178 6.80 12.44 7.77
C TYR A 178 8.31 12.71 7.82
N ASN A 179 8.97 12.49 8.95
CA ASN A 179 10.42 12.70 9.07
C ASN A 179 11.21 11.84 8.06
N ASP A 180 10.82 10.58 7.89
CA ASP A 180 11.44 9.68 6.91
C ASP A 180 11.19 10.16 5.47
N PHE A 181 9.97 10.59 5.16
CA PHE A 181 9.65 11.16 3.84
C PHE A 181 10.40 12.47 3.54
N PHE A 182 10.55 13.35 4.53
CA PHE A 182 11.34 14.58 4.38
C PHE A 182 12.84 14.30 4.26
N THR A 183 13.33 13.22 4.87
CA THR A 183 14.72 12.77 4.68
C THR A 183 14.94 12.33 3.23
N ILE A 184 14.03 11.52 2.67
CA ILE A 184 14.08 11.16 1.25
C ILE A 184 13.96 12.40 0.36
N GLN A 185 13.06 13.34 0.67
CA GLN A 185 12.91 14.58 -0.08
C GLN A 185 14.22 15.38 -0.09
N SER A 186 14.86 15.56 1.06
CA SER A 186 16.11 16.31 1.17
C SER A 186 17.24 15.66 0.39
N LEU A 187 17.31 14.33 0.38
CA LEU A 187 18.31 13.60 -0.42
C LEU A 187 18.06 13.79 -1.92
N LEU A 188 16.79 13.73 -2.36
CA LEU A 188 16.43 13.97 -3.75
C LEU A 188 16.71 15.40 -4.22
N GLU A 189 16.52 16.40 -3.36
CA GLU A 189 16.79 17.80 -3.70
C GLU A 189 18.29 18.09 -3.86
N ASN A 190 19.14 17.35 -3.16
CA ASN A 190 20.59 17.46 -3.23
C ASN A 190 21.22 16.49 -4.25
N PHE A 191 20.41 15.61 -4.85
CA PHE A 191 20.88 14.50 -5.69
C PHE A 191 21.59 14.98 -6.97
N GLN A 192 22.83 14.55 -7.17
CA GLN A 192 23.59 14.78 -8.39
C GLN A 192 23.68 13.50 -9.23
N GLU A 193 23.18 13.54 -10.48
CA GLU A 193 23.04 12.36 -11.35
C GLU A 193 24.36 11.62 -11.66
N GLU A 194 25.51 12.30 -11.54
CA GLU A 194 26.84 11.73 -11.80
C GLU A 194 27.51 11.14 -10.54
N SER A 195 26.95 11.34 -9.35
CA SER A 195 27.51 10.86 -8.07
C SER A 195 27.04 9.44 -7.75
N SER A 196 27.95 8.47 -7.86
CA SER A 196 27.68 7.09 -7.41
C SER A 196 27.44 6.97 -5.90
N GLU A 197 27.95 7.92 -5.11
CA GLU A 197 27.75 7.97 -3.66
C GLU A 197 26.32 8.38 -3.32
N ASP A 198 25.78 9.41 -3.99
CA ASP A 198 24.41 9.89 -3.82
C ASP A 198 23.37 8.80 -4.18
N ILE A 199 23.64 8.04 -5.25
CA ILE A 199 22.79 6.90 -5.68
C ILE A 199 22.75 5.83 -4.59
N ASN A 200 23.91 5.47 -4.04
CA ASN A 200 24.01 4.44 -3.01
C ASN A 200 23.36 4.88 -1.68
N GLU A 201 23.56 6.13 -1.27
CA GLU A 201 22.94 6.67 -0.05
C GLU A 201 21.41 6.72 -0.18
N LEU A 202 20.90 7.26 -1.29
CA LEU A 202 19.47 7.33 -1.57
C LEU A 202 18.84 5.92 -1.60
N SER A 203 19.43 4.98 -2.34
CA SER A 203 19.00 3.58 -2.38
C SER A 203 18.94 2.95 -0.99
N LYS A 204 19.95 3.20 -0.15
CA LYS A 204 20.01 2.67 1.21
C LYS A 204 18.90 3.23 2.10
N VAL A 205 18.65 4.54 2.04
CA VAL A 205 17.59 5.17 2.83
C VAL A 205 16.22 4.69 2.36
N ILE A 206 15.98 4.64 1.05
CA ILE A 206 14.74 4.09 0.48
C ILE A 206 14.51 2.65 0.98
N ASN A 207 15.54 1.81 0.96
CA ASN A 207 15.45 0.42 1.44
C ASN A 207 15.06 0.35 2.92
N ASN A 208 15.73 1.12 3.78
CA ASN A 208 15.45 1.15 5.20
C ASN A 208 14.01 1.61 5.49
N VAL A 209 13.58 2.71 4.86
CA VAL A 209 12.24 3.27 5.03
C VAL A 209 11.19 2.29 4.52
N ARG A 210 11.45 1.62 3.40
CA ARG A 210 10.58 0.56 2.88
C ARG A 210 10.42 -0.59 3.87
N GLU A 211 11.51 -1.05 4.51
CA GLU A 211 11.47 -2.17 5.45
C GLU A 211 10.65 -1.85 6.71
N LEU A 212 10.55 -0.57 7.08
CA LEU A 212 9.70 -0.13 8.18
C LEU A 212 8.21 -0.19 7.81
N TYR A 213 7.84 0.30 6.61
CA TYR A 213 6.44 0.62 6.31
C TYR A 213 5.72 -0.36 5.39
N PHE A 214 6.43 -1.06 4.51
CA PHE A 214 5.81 -2.00 3.58
C PHE A 214 5.57 -3.34 4.24
N ALA A 215 4.54 -4.04 3.75
CA ALA A 215 4.23 -5.40 4.15
C ALA A 215 5.41 -6.34 3.86
N ASP A 216 5.91 -6.97 4.91
CA ASP A 216 7.06 -7.89 4.92
C ASP A 216 6.87 -9.10 3.99
N PHE A 217 5.63 -9.56 3.84
CA PHE A 217 5.30 -10.74 3.04
C PHE A 217 5.34 -10.53 1.54
N ILE A 218 5.38 -9.28 1.06
CA ILE A 218 5.44 -8.99 -0.38
C ILE A 218 6.91 -9.05 -0.82
N PRO A 219 7.36 -10.09 -1.52
CA PRO A 219 8.70 -10.12 -2.06
C PRO A 219 8.78 -9.11 -3.19
N MET A 220 9.82 -8.31 -3.15
CA MET A 220 9.84 -7.05 -3.87
C MET A 220 10.09 -7.19 -5.37
N GLN A 221 10.69 -8.30 -5.81
CA GLN A 221 10.78 -8.68 -7.22
C GLN A 221 9.38 -8.78 -7.85
N VAL A 222 8.36 -9.10 -7.05
CA VAL A 222 6.97 -9.18 -7.48
C VAL A 222 6.31 -7.80 -7.62
N LEU A 223 6.81 -6.76 -6.94
CA LEU A 223 6.25 -5.40 -7.09
C LEU A 223 6.37 -4.88 -8.52
N ASN A 224 7.43 -5.25 -9.24
CA ASN A 224 7.61 -4.89 -10.65
C ASN A 224 6.61 -5.60 -11.58
N GLU A 225 6.16 -6.81 -11.19
CA GLU A 225 5.15 -7.59 -11.92
C GLU A 225 3.72 -7.13 -11.60
N PHE A 226 3.51 -6.51 -10.44
CA PHE A 226 2.22 -5.94 -10.10
C PHE A 226 1.96 -4.66 -10.91
N SER A 227 0.93 -4.68 -11.75
CA SER A 227 0.46 -3.48 -12.44
C SER A 227 0.04 -2.41 -11.42
N SER A 228 0.93 -1.46 -11.13
CA SER A 228 0.75 -0.26 -10.29
C SER A 228 -0.01 -0.49 -8.97
N PRO A 229 0.54 -1.25 -8.01
CA PRO A 229 -0.15 -1.54 -6.75
C PRO A 229 -0.40 -0.26 -5.95
N THR A 230 -1.60 -0.08 -5.38
CA THR A 230 -1.90 1.14 -4.62
C THR A 230 -1.09 1.19 -3.33
N ALA A 231 -0.84 2.39 -2.79
CA ALA A 231 -0.15 2.56 -1.50
C ALA A 231 -0.83 1.74 -0.38
N GLU A 232 -2.16 1.67 -0.36
CA GLU A 232 -2.92 0.89 0.63
C GLU A 232 -2.70 -0.63 0.50
N ASP A 233 -2.30 -1.12 -0.67
CA ASP A 233 -2.03 -2.55 -0.89
C ASP A 233 -0.65 -2.97 -0.44
N ILE A 234 0.31 -2.06 -0.35
CA ILE A 234 1.71 -2.39 -0.08
C ILE A 234 2.15 -2.08 1.34
N ILE A 235 1.45 -1.22 2.08
CA ILE A 235 1.77 -0.88 3.47
C ILE A 235 1.37 -1.99 4.45
N ASP A 236 2.11 -2.13 5.54
CA ASP A 236 1.71 -3.02 6.65
C ASP A 236 0.35 -2.59 7.22
N ILE A 237 -0.40 -3.59 7.70
CA ILE A 237 -1.76 -3.39 8.22
C ILE A 237 -1.81 -2.37 9.38
N ASN A 238 -0.74 -2.22 10.16
CA ASN A 238 -0.68 -1.24 11.24
C ASN A 238 -0.76 0.19 10.70
N TYR A 239 0.03 0.52 9.68
CA TYR A 239 0.03 1.84 9.05
C TYR A 239 -1.26 2.07 8.24
N PHE A 240 -1.81 1.02 7.62
CA PHE A 240 -3.12 1.10 6.98
C PHE A 240 -4.20 1.51 7.98
N ILE A 241 -4.22 0.95 9.19
CA ILE A 241 -5.20 1.30 10.22
C ILE A 241 -5.06 2.75 10.66
N VAL A 242 -3.83 3.24 10.88
CA VAL A 242 -3.58 4.66 11.18
C VAL A 242 -4.12 5.55 10.06
N LEU A 243 -3.83 5.20 8.80
CA LEU A 243 -4.33 5.93 7.64
C LEU A 243 -5.87 5.92 7.58
N GLN A 244 -6.52 4.80 7.94
CA GLN A 244 -7.98 4.69 8.00
C GLN A 244 -8.61 5.46 9.16
N LYS A 245 -7.93 5.58 10.30
CA LYS A 245 -8.36 6.47 11.38
C LYS A 245 -8.37 7.91 10.86
N ILE A 246 -7.29 8.37 10.22
CA ILE A 246 -7.20 9.71 9.63
C ILE A 246 -8.25 9.91 8.53
N TYR A 247 -8.46 8.92 7.67
CA TYR A 247 -9.51 8.95 6.64
C TYR A 247 -10.90 9.19 7.23
N SER A 248 -11.25 8.51 8.33
CA SER A 248 -12.56 8.70 8.97
C SER A 248 -12.77 10.14 9.47
N LEU A 249 -11.69 10.82 9.83
CA LEU A 249 -11.69 12.20 10.35
C LEU A 249 -11.88 13.24 9.25
N THR A 250 -11.76 12.87 7.97
CA THR A 250 -11.99 13.80 6.85
C THR A 250 -13.48 14.04 6.58
N PHE A 251 -14.37 13.23 7.15
CA PHE A 251 -15.80 13.28 6.89
C PHE A 251 -16.59 13.93 8.03
N SER A 252 -17.76 14.46 7.68
CA SER A 252 -18.72 14.92 8.68
C SER A 252 -19.51 13.76 9.26
N ASN A 253 -20.05 13.96 10.48
CA ASN A 253 -20.94 12.98 11.12
C ASN A 253 -22.20 12.67 10.29
N ILE A 254 -22.53 13.46 9.26
CA ILE A 254 -23.64 13.21 8.35
C ILE A 254 -23.30 12.07 7.37
N HIS A 255 -22.03 11.96 6.99
CA HIS A 255 -21.53 10.92 6.09
C HIS A 255 -21.18 9.62 6.81
N LEU A 256 -20.99 9.67 8.13
CA LEU A 256 -20.76 8.51 9.00
C LEU A 256 -22.10 7.91 9.45
N LYS A 257 -22.42 6.70 8.97
CA LYS A 257 -23.64 5.98 9.35
C LYS A 257 -23.28 4.70 10.09
N LYS A 258 -23.77 4.57 11.33
CA LYS A 258 -23.68 3.33 12.11
C LYS A 258 -25.00 2.57 12.00
N ILE A 259 -24.97 1.38 11.40
CA ILE A 259 -26.15 0.54 11.15
C ILE A 259 -26.02 -0.74 11.97
N LYS A 260 -27.04 -1.09 12.76
CA LYS A 260 -27.10 -2.38 13.45
C LYS A 260 -27.61 -3.43 12.47
N THR A 261 -26.78 -4.41 12.13
CA THR A 261 -27.08 -5.43 11.10
C THR A 261 -27.36 -6.80 11.66
N GLY A 262 -27.12 -7.05 12.95
CA GLY A 262 -27.39 -8.34 13.59
C GLY A 262 -27.33 -8.30 15.12
N ILE A 263 -27.22 -9.48 15.72
CA ILE A 263 -27.08 -9.65 17.18
C ILE A 263 -25.67 -9.16 17.55
N ASN A 264 -25.61 -8.00 18.21
CA ASN A 264 -24.38 -7.32 18.63
C ASN A 264 -23.41 -6.99 17.50
N THR A 265 -23.83 -7.02 16.23
CA THR A 265 -23.01 -6.59 15.09
C THR A 265 -23.48 -5.25 14.55
N PHE A 266 -22.52 -4.43 14.14
CA PHE A 266 -22.77 -3.13 13.53
C PHE A 266 -21.84 -2.91 12.35
N ASP A 267 -22.34 -2.18 11.38
CA ASP A 267 -21.61 -1.68 10.23
C ASP A 267 -21.45 -0.16 10.35
N ILE A 268 -20.26 0.33 10.02
CA ILE A 268 -19.96 1.74 9.83
C ILE A 268 -19.77 1.96 8.35
N LEU A 269 -20.56 2.87 7.78
CA LEU A 269 -20.41 3.32 6.42
C LEU A 269 -19.90 4.76 6.41
N ILE A 270 -18.94 5.02 5.52
CA ILE A 270 -18.44 6.35 5.19
C ILE A 270 -18.88 6.63 3.76
N ASP A 271 -19.73 7.64 3.58
CA ASP A 271 -20.26 8.02 2.27
C ASP A 271 -20.94 6.87 1.48
N GLY A 272 -21.53 5.92 2.23
CA GLY A 272 -22.20 4.75 1.66
C GLY A 272 -21.26 3.58 1.33
N VAL A 273 -19.95 3.74 1.54
CA VAL A 273 -18.96 2.66 1.44
C VAL A 273 -18.76 2.03 2.81
N LEU A 274 -18.71 0.70 2.87
CA LEU A 274 -18.45 -0.02 4.11
C LEU A 274 -17.02 0.25 4.59
N TYR A 275 -16.87 0.70 5.83
CA TYR A 275 -15.59 1.07 6.44
C TYR A 275 -15.16 0.08 7.52
N TYR A 276 -16.10 -0.30 8.40
CA TYR A 276 -15.83 -1.24 9.47
C TYR A 276 -17.08 -2.03 9.85
N THR A 277 -16.91 -3.33 10.09
CA THR A 277 -17.91 -4.20 10.69
C THR A 277 -17.33 -4.74 11.99
N GLY A 278 -18.05 -4.66 13.11
CA GLY A 278 -17.54 -5.13 14.40
C GLY A 278 -18.62 -5.61 15.36
N ARG A 279 -18.19 -6.14 16.51
CA ARG A 279 -19.06 -6.53 17.61
C ARG A 279 -19.15 -5.46 18.70
N ASN A 280 -20.30 -5.36 19.38
CA ASN A 280 -20.53 -4.57 20.60
C ASN A 280 -20.41 -3.04 20.48
N GLY A 281 -20.21 -2.49 19.29
CA GLY A 281 -20.23 -1.06 19.05
C GLY A 281 -18.87 -0.36 19.16
N ASP A 282 -17.86 -1.03 19.73
CA ASP A 282 -16.50 -0.48 19.86
C ASP A 282 -15.73 -0.69 18.55
N VAL A 283 -15.24 0.43 17.99
CA VAL A 283 -14.56 0.42 16.70
C VAL A 283 -13.13 -0.06 16.89
N LEU A 284 -12.72 -1.05 16.09
CA LEU A 284 -11.38 -1.65 16.15
C LEU A 284 -11.01 -2.20 17.54
N ASN A 285 -11.99 -2.80 18.22
CA ASN A 285 -11.79 -3.52 19.47
C ASN A 285 -12.59 -4.83 19.46
N GLY A 286 -11.92 -5.96 19.68
CA GLY A 286 -12.48 -7.29 19.52
C GLY A 286 -12.54 -7.78 18.06
N GLU A 287 -13.46 -8.71 17.78
CA GLU A 287 -13.64 -9.26 16.43
C GLU A 287 -14.27 -8.23 15.48
N GLY A 288 -13.62 -8.00 14.35
CA GLY A 288 -14.11 -7.09 13.33
C GLY A 288 -13.49 -7.29 11.95
N THR A 289 -13.93 -6.46 11.02
CA THR A 289 -13.45 -6.39 9.64
C THR A 289 -13.33 -4.93 9.25
N ILE A 290 -12.14 -4.52 8.83
CA ILE A 290 -11.88 -3.21 8.25
C ILE A 290 -11.82 -3.34 6.73
N TYR A 291 -12.36 -2.35 6.04
CA TYR A 291 -12.48 -2.34 4.58
C TYR A 291 -11.62 -1.22 3.99
N ASN A 292 -11.23 -1.36 2.72
CA ASN A 292 -10.56 -0.29 1.99
C ASN A 292 -11.55 0.77 1.49
N LYS A 293 -11.05 1.84 0.87
CA LYS A 293 -11.89 2.94 0.33
C LYS A 293 -12.91 2.53 -0.72
N ASN A 294 -12.79 1.33 -1.28
CA ASN A 294 -13.73 0.78 -2.26
C ASN A 294 -14.75 -0.19 -1.63
N GLY A 295 -14.66 -0.44 -0.31
CA GLY A 295 -15.56 -1.33 0.42
C GLY A 295 -15.17 -2.80 0.39
N TYR A 296 -13.93 -3.14 0.01
CA TYR A 296 -13.44 -4.53 0.03
C TYR A 296 -12.71 -4.83 1.34
N GLU A 297 -12.88 -6.06 1.86
CA GLU A 297 -12.25 -6.48 3.11
C GLU A 297 -10.74 -6.30 3.03
N LYS A 298 -10.16 -5.45 3.87
CA LYS A 298 -8.71 -5.27 3.96
C LYS A 298 -8.11 -6.13 5.07
N ALA A 299 -8.76 -6.18 6.23
CA ALA A 299 -8.37 -7.10 7.29
C ALA A 299 -9.57 -7.56 8.09
N LYS A 300 -9.53 -8.82 8.52
CA LYS A 300 -10.58 -9.49 9.28
C LYS A 300 -9.97 -10.30 10.40
N GLY A 301 -10.41 -10.06 11.62
CA GLY A 301 -9.93 -10.79 12.79
C GLY A 301 -10.05 -9.97 14.07
N HIS A 302 -9.06 -10.13 14.95
CA HIS A 302 -9.08 -9.57 16.28
C HIS A 302 -8.29 -8.27 16.37
N PHE A 303 -8.91 -7.26 16.96
CA PHE A 303 -8.30 -5.95 17.21
C PHE A 303 -8.25 -5.66 18.71
N VAL A 304 -7.18 -5.00 19.16
CA VAL A 304 -7.02 -4.55 20.55
C VAL A 304 -6.52 -3.12 20.51
N ASP A 305 -7.20 -2.20 21.19
CA ASP A 305 -6.86 -0.78 21.27
C ASP A 305 -6.58 -0.13 19.90
N GLY A 306 -7.41 -0.47 18.90
CA GLY A 306 -7.27 0.09 17.56
C GLY A 306 -6.12 -0.49 16.74
N LYS A 307 -5.55 -1.65 17.12
CA LYS A 307 -4.48 -2.34 16.40
C LYS A 307 -4.90 -3.74 15.97
N PHE A 308 -4.41 -4.20 14.83
CA PHE A 308 -4.66 -5.55 14.33
C PHE A 308 -3.72 -6.57 14.98
N VAL A 309 -4.28 -7.53 15.70
CA VAL A 309 -3.51 -8.55 16.44
C VAL A 309 -3.35 -9.81 15.60
N THR A 310 -4.45 -10.43 15.19
CA THR A 310 -4.46 -11.72 14.48
C THR A 310 -5.65 -11.80 13.54
N GLY A 311 -5.53 -12.60 12.48
CA GLY A 311 -6.59 -12.78 11.49
C GLY A 311 -6.03 -12.81 10.08
N GLN A 312 -6.83 -12.34 9.12
CA GLN A 312 -6.51 -12.35 7.71
C GLN A 312 -6.39 -10.93 7.17
N VAL A 313 -5.40 -10.69 6.31
CA VAL A 313 -5.18 -9.42 5.60
C VAL A 313 -5.22 -9.70 4.11
N TYR A 314 -5.84 -8.81 3.35
CA TYR A 314 -6.05 -8.93 1.92
C TYR A 314 -5.49 -7.73 1.17
N GLY A 315 -5.18 -7.94 -0.11
CA GLY A 315 -4.89 -6.89 -1.07
C GLY A 315 -5.49 -7.27 -2.40
N TYR A 316 -5.70 -6.28 -3.27
CA TYR A 316 -6.45 -6.47 -4.50
C TYR A 316 -5.70 -5.93 -5.73
N PHE A 317 -5.92 -6.55 -6.89
CA PHE A 317 -5.49 -6.02 -8.18
C PHE A 317 -6.46 -4.93 -8.67
N ASP A 318 -7.75 -5.19 -8.48
CA ASP A 318 -8.87 -4.34 -8.89
C ASP A 318 -10.06 -4.55 -7.93
N SER A 319 -11.24 -4.07 -8.32
CA SER A 319 -12.48 -4.19 -7.54
C SER A 319 -12.94 -5.63 -7.25
N VAL A 320 -12.37 -6.65 -7.88
CA VAL A 320 -12.87 -8.03 -7.81
C VAL A 320 -11.75 -9.02 -7.49
N ASN A 321 -10.56 -8.82 -8.05
CA ASN A 321 -9.49 -9.81 -8.03
C ASN A 321 -8.56 -9.59 -6.83
N LYS A 322 -8.53 -10.57 -5.91
CA LYS A 322 -7.55 -10.58 -4.80
C LYS A 322 -6.13 -10.73 -5.36
N ARG A 323 -5.21 -9.94 -4.84
CA ARG A 323 -3.76 -10.02 -5.10
C ARG A 323 -3.05 -10.88 -4.07
N TYR A 324 -3.44 -10.75 -2.82
CA TYR A 324 -2.92 -11.60 -1.76
C TYR A 324 -3.95 -11.84 -0.65
N ALA A 325 -3.76 -12.93 0.07
CA ALA A 325 -4.43 -13.26 1.32
C ALA A 325 -3.39 -13.82 2.30
N ILE A 326 -3.18 -13.12 3.41
CA ILE A 326 -2.18 -13.47 4.42
C ILE A 326 -2.88 -13.74 5.74
N THR A 327 -2.57 -14.87 6.35
CA THR A 327 -3.10 -15.21 7.67
C THR A 327 -2.02 -15.02 8.72
N TYR A 328 -2.30 -14.18 9.70
CA TYR A 328 -1.47 -13.94 10.87
C TYR A 328 -2.00 -14.69 12.08
N ARG A 329 -1.11 -15.37 12.80
CA ARG A 329 -1.37 -15.95 14.12
C ARG A 329 -0.47 -15.27 15.15
N THR A 330 -1.03 -14.98 16.31
CA THR A 330 -0.28 -14.36 17.40
C THR A 330 0.08 -15.41 18.43
N THR A 331 1.37 -15.49 18.76
CA THR A 331 1.90 -16.35 19.82
C THR A 331 2.62 -15.48 20.83
N GLY A 332 2.06 -15.35 22.03
CA GLY A 332 2.55 -14.39 23.03
C GLY A 332 2.28 -12.95 22.56
N SER A 333 3.33 -12.13 22.47
CA SER A 333 3.28 -10.74 22.02
C SER A 333 3.59 -10.54 20.54
N GLU A 334 4.00 -11.60 19.82
CA GLU A 334 4.45 -11.49 18.43
C GLU A 334 3.40 -11.97 17.45
N ARG A 335 3.10 -11.14 16.44
CA ARG A 335 2.27 -11.47 15.28
C ARG A 335 3.15 -12.14 14.22
N LYS A 336 2.84 -13.38 13.85
CA LYS A 336 3.60 -14.16 12.84
C LYS A 336 2.71 -14.57 11.68
N ILE A 337 3.29 -14.65 10.49
CA ILE A 337 2.58 -15.14 9.30
C ILE A 337 2.48 -16.67 9.41
N ALA A 338 1.27 -17.19 9.36
CA ALA A 338 0.98 -18.62 9.40
C ALA A 338 0.65 -19.20 8.03
N TYR A 339 0.13 -18.39 7.11
CA TYR A 339 -0.21 -18.81 5.75
C TYR A 339 -0.08 -17.63 4.78
N LYS A 340 0.48 -17.88 3.60
CA LYS A 340 0.65 -16.89 2.52
C LYS A 340 -0.05 -17.39 1.27
N GLU A 341 -0.81 -16.52 0.62
CA GLU A 341 -1.29 -16.69 -0.75
C GLU A 341 -1.05 -15.39 -1.51
N ILE A 342 -0.16 -15.41 -2.49
CA ILE A 342 0.22 -14.28 -3.34
C ILE A 342 0.07 -14.73 -4.79
N ILE A 343 -0.85 -14.10 -5.49
CA ILE A 343 -1.32 -14.52 -6.81
C ILE A 343 -0.42 -13.94 -7.91
N ASP A 344 -0.12 -14.79 -8.89
CA ASP A 344 0.53 -14.44 -10.15
C ASP A 344 -0.51 -14.47 -11.28
N LEU A 345 -0.91 -13.29 -11.76
CA LEU A 345 -1.85 -13.17 -12.88
C LEU A 345 -1.05 -13.27 -14.18
N ASN A 346 -0.87 -14.50 -14.67
CA ASN A 346 -0.32 -14.70 -16.01
C ASN A 346 -1.33 -14.23 -17.06
N ASN A 347 -0.84 -13.68 -18.18
CA ASN A 347 -1.65 -13.27 -19.34
C ASN A 347 -2.49 -14.40 -19.98
N THR A 348 -2.37 -15.64 -19.50
CA THR A 348 -3.09 -16.83 -19.98
C THR A 348 -4.45 -17.02 -19.33
N GLY A 349 -4.79 -16.27 -18.26
CA GLY A 349 -6.06 -16.41 -17.53
C GLY A 349 -6.09 -17.56 -16.51
N GLU A 350 -5.00 -18.33 -16.38
CA GLU A 350 -4.82 -19.30 -15.29
C GLU A 350 -4.25 -18.59 -14.05
N ILE A 351 -4.84 -18.87 -12.88
CA ILE A 351 -4.36 -18.35 -11.59
C ILE A 351 -3.05 -19.06 -11.25
N GLY A 352 -1.93 -18.34 -11.41
CA GLY A 352 -0.64 -18.73 -10.89
C GLY A 352 -0.46 -18.26 -9.44
N TYR A 353 0.60 -18.74 -8.78
CA TYR A 353 0.96 -18.30 -7.44
C TYR A 353 2.46 -18.02 -7.37
N PHE A 354 2.82 -16.83 -6.87
CA PHE A 354 4.18 -16.58 -6.42
C PHE A 354 4.45 -17.37 -5.14
N TYR A 355 3.50 -17.36 -4.22
CA TYR A 355 3.59 -18.05 -2.94
C TYR A 355 2.21 -18.56 -2.56
N LYS A 356 2.13 -19.83 -2.16
CA LYS A 356 0.90 -20.41 -1.62
C LYS A 356 1.25 -21.51 -0.65
N GLY A 357 0.98 -21.34 0.64
CA GLY A 357 1.22 -22.39 1.61
C GLY A 357 1.36 -21.94 3.05
N ASP A 358 1.50 -22.92 3.93
CA ASP A 358 1.74 -22.73 5.35
C ASP A 358 3.17 -22.23 5.60
N VAL A 359 3.28 -21.25 6.49
CA VAL A 359 4.54 -20.61 6.88
C VAL A 359 4.94 -21.07 8.28
N ASP A 360 6.20 -21.47 8.41
CA ASP A 360 6.86 -21.80 9.67
C ASP A 360 8.25 -21.16 9.68
N ASN A 361 8.59 -20.47 10.78
CA ASN A 361 9.83 -19.68 10.91
C ASN A 361 10.12 -18.72 9.74
N GLY A 362 9.08 -18.13 9.16
CA GLY A 362 9.19 -17.13 8.07
C GLY A 362 9.22 -17.72 6.66
N GLU A 363 9.43 -19.03 6.52
CA GLU A 363 9.50 -19.73 5.25
C GLU A 363 8.27 -20.60 5.01
N ILE A 364 7.90 -20.81 3.74
CA ILE A 364 6.83 -21.74 3.39
C ILE A 364 7.38 -23.17 3.56
N LYS A 365 6.67 -24.02 4.29
CA LYS A 365 7.05 -25.43 4.46
C LYS A 365 6.45 -26.30 3.36
N ASN A 366 5.16 -26.11 3.08
CA ASN A 366 4.41 -26.93 2.15
C ASN A 366 3.59 -26.03 1.23
N GLY A 367 3.72 -26.23 -0.08
CA GLY A 367 2.93 -25.51 -1.07
C GLY A 367 3.75 -25.06 -2.28
N ILE A 368 3.39 -23.92 -2.87
CA ILE A 368 4.00 -23.37 -4.09
C ILE A 368 4.88 -22.18 -3.72
N ILE A 369 6.09 -22.13 -4.29
CA ILE A 369 7.00 -21.00 -4.14
C ILE A 369 7.57 -20.56 -5.48
N THR A 370 7.93 -19.28 -5.54
CA THR A 370 8.82 -18.70 -6.53
C THR A 370 10.08 -18.20 -5.81
N LYS A 371 11.26 -18.62 -6.28
CA LYS A 371 12.56 -18.08 -5.86
C LYS A 371 13.11 -17.21 -6.98
N PHE A 372 13.80 -16.13 -6.60
CA PHE A 372 14.38 -15.17 -7.52
C PHE A 372 15.90 -15.20 -7.44
N HIS A 373 16.55 -14.85 -8.56
CA HIS A 373 17.98 -14.55 -8.62
C HIS A 373 18.25 -13.15 -8.03
N SER A 374 19.53 -12.83 -7.84
CA SER A 374 19.96 -11.51 -7.32
C SER A 374 19.57 -10.33 -8.22
N ASN A 375 19.47 -10.56 -9.53
CA ASN A 375 19.01 -9.57 -10.52
C ASN A 375 17.47 -9.46 -10.61
N GLY A 376 16.73 -10.21 -9.79
CA GLY A 376 15.27 -10.21 -9.76
C GLY A 376 14.58 -11.13 -10.76
N SER A 377 15.31 -11.82 -11.65
CA SER A 377 14.70 -12.82 -12.54
C SER A 377 14.29 -14.07 -11.76
N ILE A 378 13.27 -14.79 -12.24
CA ILE A 378 12.81 -16.01 -11.58
C ILE A 378 13.93 -17.06 -11.68
N ALA A 379 14.29 -17.69 -10.56
CA ALA A 379 15.25 -18.79 -10.49
C ALA A 379 14.57 -20.16 -10.45
N PHE A 380 13.45 -20.24 -9.74
CA PHE A 380 12.69 -21.47 -9.57
C PHE A 380 11.22 -21.15 -9.29
N ARG A 381 10.32 -21.95 -9.86
CA ARG A 381 8.89 -21.95 -9.54
C ARG A 381 8.42 -23.39 -9.42
N GLY A 382 7.81 -23.75 -8.30
CA GLY A 382 7.32 -25.11 -8.12
C GLY A 382 6.86 -25.43 -6.72
N ASN A 383 6.55 -26.71 -6.53
CA ASN A 383 6.08 -27.25 -5.27
C ASN A 383 7.24 -27.50 -4.31
N ILE A 384 6.95 -27.33 -3.01
CA ILE A 384 7.84 -27.69 -1.91
C ILE A 384 7.08 -28.49 -0.85
N VAL A 385 7.81 -29.40 -0.21
CA VAL A 385 7.36 -30.18 0.95
C VAL A 385 8.46 -30.15 1.99
N ASN A 386 8.12 -29.80 3.24
CA ASN A 386 9.07 -29.57 4.34
C ASN A 386 10.23 -28.62 4.01
N GLY A 387 10.01 -27.66 3.10
CA GLY A 387 11.03 -26.70 2.64
C GLY A 387 11.92 -27.21 1.49
N GLU A 388 11.79 -28.46 1.07
CA GLU A 388 12.52 -29.04 -0.05
C GLU A 388 11.69 -29.00 -1.34
N ARG A 389 12.35 -28.86 -2.50
CA ARG A 389 11.67 -28.98 -3.80
C ARG A 389 11.17 -30.41 -3.96
N GLU A 390 9.86 -30.56 -4.14
CA GLU A 390 9.18 -31.85 -4.21
C GLU A 390 8.01 -31.75 -5.20
N GLY A 391 7.91 -32.69 -6.14
CA GLY A 391 6.91 -32.65 -7.22
C GLY A 391 7.25 -31.65 -8.32
N SER A 392 6.25 -31.16 -9.05
CA SER A 392 6.46 -30.34 -10.24
C SER A 392 7.15 -29.00 -9.97
N GLY A 393 8.12 -28.64 -10.80
CA GLY A 393 8.82 -27.37 -10.76
C GLY A 393 9.57 -27.04 -12.04
N THR A 394 9.83 -25.76 -12.24
CA THR A 394 10.61 -25.21 -13.34
C THR A 394 11.75 -24.37 -12.76
N SER A 395 12.97 -24.63 -13.20
CA SER A 395 14.15 -23.82 -12.90
C SER A 395 14.57 -23.03 -14.13
N TYR A 396 15.12 -21.86 -13.88
CA TYR A 396 15.52 -20.89 -14.89
C TYR A 396 16.95 -20.44 -14.62
N ASP A 397 17.69 -20.14 -15.68
CA ASP A 397 19.01 -19.50 -15.57
C ASP A 397 18.88 -17.98 -15.27
N ILE A 398 20.03 -17.31 -15.11
CA ILE A 398 20.09 -15.88 -14.76
C ILE A 398 19.46 -14.98 -15.83
N ASP A 399 19.48 -15.44 -17.09
CA ASP A 399 18.89 -14.79 -18.26
C ASP A 399 17.38 -15.06 -18.40
N GLY A 400 16.81 -15.85 -17.49
CA GLY A 400 15.38 -16.20 -17.48
C GLY A 400 15.00 -17.32 -18.46
N LYS A 401 15.96 -18.01 -19.10
CA LYS A 401 15.67 -19.18 -19.93
C LYS A 401 15.46 -20.39 -19.03
N ILE A 402 14.54 -21.27 -19.42
CA ILE A 402 14.32 -22.52 -18.70
C ILE A 402 15.62 -23.33 -18.74
N SER A 403 16.11 -23.73 -17.57
CA SER A 403 17.24 -24.66 -17.42
C SER A 403 16.75 -26.08 -17.11
N PHE A 404 15.61 -26.21 -16.44
CA PHE A 404 14.97 -27.50 -16.17
C PHE A 404 13.46 -27.36 -16.00
N LYS A 405 12.69 -28.32 -16.50
CA LYS A 405 11.24 -28.43 -16.26
C LYS A 405 10.87 -29.89 -15.97
N GLY A 406 10.26 -30.16 -14.83
CA GLY A 406 9.93 -31.53 -14.43
C GLY A 406 9.58 -31.68 -12.97
N GLU A 407 9.77 -32.88 -12.44
CA GLU A 407 9.57 -33.25 -11.05
C GLU A 407 10.89 -33.24 -10.27
N TYR A 408 10.80 -32.75 -9.03
CA TYR A 408 11.84 -32.79 -8.04
C TYR A 408 11.50 -33.79 -6.93
N LYS A 409 12.53 -34.34 -6.30
CA LYS A 409 12.43 -35.15 -5.10
C LYS A 409 13.58 -34.80 -4.17
N SER A 410 13.28 -34.33 -2.95
CA SER A 410 14.28 -33.86 -1.99
C SER A 410 15.33 -32.92 -2.59
N ASN A 411 14.89 -31.84 -3.24
CA ASN A 411 15.73 -30.84 -3.93
C ASN A 411 16.44 -31.31 -5.22
N LEU A 412 16.48 -32.61 -5.50
CA LEU A 412 17.11 -33.16 -6.69
C LEU A 412 16.11 -33.30 -7.84
N ARG A 413 16.61 -33.17 -9.07
CA ARG A 413 15.83 -33.49 -10.27
C ARG A 413 15.49 -34.98 -10.24
N PHE A 414 14.24 -35.34 -10.47
CA PHE A 414 13.77 -36.73 -10.47
C PHE A 414 13.38 -37.18 -11.89
N ARG A 415 12.52 -36.42 -12.56
CA ARG A 415 12.09 -36.68 -13.94
C ARG A 415 11.82 -35.38 -14.66
N GLY A 416 12.22 -35.23 -15.92
CA GLY A 416 11.88 -34.04 -16.70
C GLY A 416 12.81 -33.76 -17.85
N THR A 417 12.80 -32.51 -18.29
CA THR A 417 13.60 -32.02 -19.41
C THR A 417 14.64 -31.03 -18.90
N LEU A 418 15.90 -31.27 -19.24
CA LEU A 418 17.02 -30.35 -19.08
C LEU A 418 17.19 -29.53 -20.36
N TYR A 419 17.53 -28.26 -20.17
CA TYR A 419 17.76 -27.33 -21.27
C TYR A 419 19.15 -26.70 -21.12
N LYS A 420 19.86 -26.56 -22.23
CA LYS A 420 21.15 -25.85 -22.33
C LYS A 420 21.01 -24.79 -23.42
N ASN A 421 21.22 -23.51 -23.06
CA ASN A 421 21.05 -22.36 -23.97
C ASN A 421 19.68 -22.33 -24.67
N GLY A 422 18.62 -22.72 -23.96
CA GLY A 422 17.24 -22.77 -24.48
C GLY A 422 16.91 -23.98 -25.37
N LYS A 423 17.87 -24.85 -25.67
CA LYS A 423 17.66 -26.11 -26.41
C LYS A 423 17.56 -27.29 -25.44
N LYS A 424 16.69 -28.27 -25.73
CA LYS A 424 16.63 -29.51 -24.95
C LYS A 424 17.99 -30.22 -25.02
N SER A 425 18.55 -30.57 -23.87
CA SER A 425 19.79 -31.34 -23.76
C SER A 425 19.55 -32.75 -23.22
N PHE A 426 18.49 -32.94 -22.43
CA PHE A 426 18.08 -34.25 -21.92
C PHE A 426 16.58 -34.27 -21.60
N GLU A 427 15.93 -35.42 -21.79
CA GLU A 427 14.55 -35.68 -21.37
C GLU A 427 14.43 -37.11 -20.82
N GLY A 428 14.12 -37.24 -19.53
CA GLY A 428 14.05 -38.55 -18.89
C GLY A 428 14.12 -38.51 -17.36
N ASN A 429 14.55 -39.61 -16.78
CA ASN A 429 14.74 -39.80 -15.35
C ASN A 429 16.17 -39.47 -14.94
N PHE A 430 16.30 -38.96 -13.72
CA PHE A 430 17.56 -38.58 -13.11
C PHE A 430 17.85 -39.48 -11.92
N GLN A 431 19.14 -39.71 -11.66
CA GLN A 431 19.64 -40.33 -10.45
C GLN A 431 20.72 -39.41 -9.87
N ASP A 432 20.59 -39.06 -8.58
CA ASP A 432 21.50 -38.15 -7.88
C ASP A 432 21.74 -36.82 -8.63
N GLY A 433 20.69 -36.31 -9.29
CA GLY A 433 20.72 -35.07 -10.06
C GLY A 433 21.32 -35.17 -11.46
N ARG A 434 21.79 -36.35 -11.89
CA ARG A 434 22.40 -36.59 -13.22
C ARG A 434 21.45 -37.36 -14.15
N PRO A 435 21.51 -37.14 -15.47
CA PRO A 435 20.76 -37.96 -16.44
C PRO A 435 21.02 -39.45 -16.25
N TRP A 436 19.96 -40.26 -16.09
CA TRP A 436 20.07 -41.69 -15.82
C TRP A 436 19.47 -42.53 -16.95
N ASN A 437 18.17 -42.34 -17.24
CA ASN A 437 17.44 -43.06 -18.28
C ASN A 437 16.62 -42.08 -19.11
N GLY A 438 16.83 -42.01 -20.43
CA GLY A 438 16.07 -41.10 -21.29
C GLY A 438 16.79 -40.71 -22.56
N GLN A 439 16.31 -39.65 -23.21
CA GLN A 439 16.89 -39.12 -24.45
C GLN A 439 17.84 -37.96 -24.17
N VAL A 440 19.04 -37.99 -24.73
CA VAL A 440 20.03 -36.91 -24.67
C VAL A 440 20.27 -36.31 -26.06
N PHE A 441 20.64 -35.03 -26.09
CA PHE A 441 20.95 -34.30 -27.33
C PHE A 441 22.29 -33.57 -27.15
N ASN A 442 23.25 -33.85 -28.05
CA ASN A 442 24.60 -33.28 -28.01
C ASN A 442 25.28 -33.42 -26.62
N TYR A 443 25.17 -34.60 -26.03
CA TYR A 443 25.65 -34.88 -24.67
C TYR A 443 27.11 -35.36 -24.68
N VAL A 444 27.81 -35.09 -23.57
CA VAL A 444 29.21 -35.46 -23.39
C VAL A 444 29.31 -36.41 -22.21
N PHE A 445 29.89 -37.58 -22.46
CA PHE A 445 30.22 -38.57 -21.44
C PHE A 445 31.73 -38.52 -21.21
N ASN A 446 32.14 -37.85 -20.14
CA ASN A 446 33.57 -37.68 -19.83
C ASN A 446 34.25 -39.03 -19.52
N ASN A 447 33.61 -39.88 -18.72
CA ASN A 447 34.19 -41.16 -18.30
C ASN A 447 34.33 -42.14 -19.47
N GLU A 448 33.34 -42.17 -20.35
CA GLU A 448 33.34 -43.00 -21.56
C GLU A 448 34.10 -42.35 -22.73
N LYS A 449 34.64 -41.13 -22.54
CA LYS A 449 35.19 -40.25 -23.57
C LYS A 449 34.34 -40.23 -24.85
N VAL A 450 33.04 -39.98 -24.71
CA VAL A 450 32.11 -39.81 -25.83
C VAL A 450 31.64 -38.37 -25.90
N ARG A 451 31.68 -37.75 -27.08
CA ARG A 451 31.26 -36.37 -27.33
C ARG A 451 30.12 -36.30 -28.33
N LYS A 452 29.33 -35.23 -28.24
CA LYS A 452 28.17 -34.91 -29.11
C LYS A 452 27.19 -36.07 -29.31
N PHE A 453 27.02 -36.94 -28.30
CA PHE A 453 26.12 -38.08 -28.39
C PHE A 453 24.67 -37.63 -28.38
N THR A 454 23.88 -38.19 -29.31
CA THR A 454 22.44 -37.97 -29.41
C THR A 454 21.75 -39.32 -29.51
N GLY A 455 20.80 -39.58 -28.62
CA GLY A 455 20.15 -40.88 -28.51
C GLY A 455 19.61 -41.18 -27.12
N GLU A 456 19.31 -42.45 -26.87
CA GLU A 456 18.86 -42.97 -25.59
C GLU A 456 20.04 -43.38 -24.71
N ILE A 457 19.90 -43.06 -23.43
CA ILE A 457 20.80 -43.48 -22.36
C ILE A 457 20.07 -44.41 -21.40
N LEU A 458 20.80 -45.39 -20.89
CA LEU A 458 20.33 -46.32 -19.87
C LEU A 458 21.42 -46.46 -18.80
N ASN A 459 21.04 -46.31 -17.55
CA ASN A 459 21.94 -46.35 -16.40
C ASN A 459 23.13 -45.37 -16.52
N GLY A 460 22.85 -44.17 -17.04
CA GLY A 460 23.83 -43.11 -17.22
C GLY A 460 24.81 -43.32 -18.38
N LYS A 461 24.62 -44.35 -19.21
CA LYS A 461 25.50 -44.70 -20.33
C LYS A 461 24.77 -44.66 -21.67
N PRO A 462 25.49 -44.43 -22.79
CA PRO A 462 24.92 -44.57 -24.14
C PRO A 462 24.28 -45.94 -24.35
N TYR A 463 23.04 -45.99 -24.84
CA TYR A 463 22.32 -47.24 -25.11
C TYR A 463 21.97 -47.39 -26.60
N SER A 464 21.32 -46.38 -27.20
CA SER A 464 20.95 -46.40 -28.62
C SER A 464 21.09 -45.01 -29.21
N GLY A 465 21.90 -44.82 -30.25
CA GLY A 465 22.13 -43.48 -30.80
C GLY A 465 23.44 -43.35 -31.54
N SER A 466 23.90 -42.11 -31.73
CA SER A 466 25.15 -41.83 -32.44
C SER A 466 25.92 -40.70 -31.78
N GLY A 467 27.24 -40.78 -31.81
CA GLY A 467 28.14 -39.75 -31.26
C GLY A 467 29.57 -39.94 -31.75
N TYR A 468 30.52 -39.31 -31.07
CA TYR A 468 31.95 -39.42 -31.38
C TYR A 468 32.68 -40.02 -30.18
N ARG A 469 33.31 -41.18 -30.35
CA ARG A 469 34.07 -41.87 -29.31
C ARG A 469 35.56 -41.56 -29.47
N TYR A 470 36.26 -41.38 -28.36
CA TYR A 470 37.71 -41.18 -28.37
C TYR A 470 38.41 -42.32 -29.10
N LYS A 471 39.29 -41.95 -30.03
CA LYS A 471 40.06 -42.87 -30.86
C LYS A 471 41.51 -42.91 -30.41
N ARG A 472 42.19 -41.76 -30.41
CA ARG A 472 43.61 -41.63 -30.04
C ARG A 472 44.03 -40.18 -29.77
N ASN A 473 45.17 -39.98 -29.12
CA ASN A 473 45.84 -38.68 -28.99
C ASN A 473 47.01 -38.53 -29.98
N GLU A 474 47.74 -37.40 -29.87
CA GLU A 474 48.94 -37.09 -30.65
C GLU A 474 50.07 -38.12 -30.54
N HIS A 475 50.09 -38.91 -29.45
CA HIS A 475 51.06 -39.98 -29.22
C HIS A 475 50.63 -41.33 -29.81
N GLY A 476 49.42 -41.41 -30.37
CA GLY A 476 48.85 -42.64 -30.91
C GLY A 476 48.30 -43.59 -29.85
N GLU A 477 48.15 -43.11 -28.61
CA GLU A 477 47.62 -43.88 -27.49
C GLU A 477 46.11 -43.97 -27.61
N ASP A 478 45.56 -45.19 -27.52
CA ASP A 478 44.13 -45.45 -27.58
C ASP A 478 43.48 -45.41 -26.18
N LEU A 479 42.15 -45.58 -26.13
CA LEU A 479 41.39 -45.53 -24.88
C LEU A 479 41.87 -46.61 -23.88
N ASP A 480 42.30 -47.77 -24.36
CA ASP A 480 42.74 -48.89 -23.52
C ASP A 480 44.11 -48.60 -22.88
N TYR A 481 45.00 -47.90 -23.59
CA TYR A 481 46.27 -47.43 -23.05
C TYR A 481 46.07 -46.35 -21.96
N ILE A 482 45.13 -45.43 -22.16
CA ILE A 482 44.83 -44.34 -21.20
C ILE A 482 44.17 -44.86 -19.92
N ILE A 483 43.21 -45.79 -20.03
CA ILE A 483 42.52 -46.38 -18.87
C ILE A 483 43.48 -47.20 -18.00
N TYR A 484 44.57 -47.74 -18.57
CA TYR A 484 45.58 -48.50 -17.82
C TYR A 484 46.53 -47.64 -16.98
N GLN A 485 46.64 -46.33 -17.21
CA GLN A 485 47.65 -45.49 -16.55
C GLN A 485 47.15 -44.53 -15.47
N GLU A 486 45.90 -44.07 -15.41
CA GLU A 486 45.51 -43.04 -14.44
C GLU A 486 44.12 -43.16 -13.80
N ASN A 487 44.12 -43.09 -12.45
CA ASN A 487 43.04 -42.52 -11.64
C ASN A 487 42.95 -41.00 -11.92
N TRP A 488 42.16 -40.57 -12.91
CA TRP A 488 42.08 -39.16 -13.32
C TRP A 488 40.70 -38.52 -13.07
N GLU A 489 40.69 -37.27 -12.56
CA GLU A 489 39.51 -36.41 -12.42
C GLU A 489 39.38 -35.44 -13.62
N PRO A 490 38.16 -35.17 -14.12
CA PRO A 490 37.96 -34.37 -15.34
C PRO A 490 38.13 -32.86 -15.14
N ASP A 491 38.92 -32.22 -16.01
CA ASP A 491 39.00 -30.76 -16.17
C ASP A 491 37.87 -30.24 -17.11
N GLU A 492 37.02 -29.35 -16.59
CA GLU A 492 35.94 -28.70 -17.33
C GLU A 492 36.44 -27.43 -18.04
N SER A 493 37.19 -27.58 -19.13
CA SER A 493 37.39 -26.48 -20.09
C SER A 493 37.78 -26.96 -21.51
N VAL A 494 36.79 -27.22 -22.37
CA VAL A 494 37.02 -27.41 -23.82
C VAL A 494 35.89 -26.77 -24.64
N ILE A 495 36.26 -25.96 -25.64
CA ILE A 495 35.39 -25.13 -26.50
C ILE A 495 34.76 -25.95 -27.65
N GLU A 496 33.57 -25.54 -28.07
CA GLU A 496 32.70 -26.14 -29.10
C GLU A 496 33.10 -25.69 -30.52
N GLN A 497 33.03 -26.58 -31.54
CA GLN A 497 33.26 -26.20 -32.95
C GLN A 497 32.17 -26.67 -33.94
N GLN A 498 31.99 -25.81 -34.97
CA GLN A 498 30.96 -25.74 -36.02
C GLN A 498 31.02 -26.88 -37.07
N GLU A 499 29.86 -27.27 -37.60
CA GLU A 499 29.73 -28.12 -38.80
C GLU A 499 29.67 -27.26 -40.08
N ILE A 500 30.39 -27.66 -41.14
CA ILE A 500 30.10 -27.50 -42.59
C ILE A 500 31.19 -28.24 -43.41
N ASP A 501 30.79 -28.84 -44.54
CA ASP A 501 31.59 -29.58 -45.54
C ASP A 501 33.00 -29.01 -45.81
N PHE A 502 34.04 -29.66 -45.25
CA PHE A 502 35.46 -29.77 -45.66
C PHE A 502 36.27 -30.40 -44.49
N GLN A 503 35.77 -31.49 -43.91
CA GLN A 503 36.27 -32.05 -42.63
C GLN A 503 37.76 -32.45 -42.69
N ASP A 504 38.20 -33.05 -43.80
CA ASP A 504 39.58 -33.50 -44.00
C ASP A 504 40.61 -32.38 -43.91
N TYR A 505 40.31 -31.21 -44.51
CA TYR A 505 41.21 -30.05 -44.48
C TYR A 505 41.35 -29.49 -43.06
N ILE A 506 40.24 -29.44 -42.32
CA ILE A 506 40.21 -28.92 -40.95
C ILE A 506 40.96 -29.87 -40.01
N ASN A 507 40.65 -31.16 -40.04
CA ASN A 507 41.33 -32.16 -39.20
C ASN A 507 42.84 -32.10 -39.41
N LYS A 508 43.29 -32.08 -40.67
CA LYS A 508 44.71 -31.95 -41.01
C LYS A 508 45.32 -30.66 -40.46
N LYS A 509 44.66 -29.52 -40.71
CA LYS A 509 45.14 -28.21 -40.25
C LYS A 509 45.22 -28.13 -38.72
N THR A 510 44.25 -28.68 -38.01
CA THR A 510 44.24 -28.73 -36.55
C THR A 510 45.42 -29.54 -36.00
N ARG A 511 45.69 -30.74 -36.55
CA ARG A 511 46.85 -31.56 -36.13
C ARG A 511 48.19 -30.87 -36.45
N GLU A 512 48.24 -30.07 -37.52
CA GLU A 512 49.41 -29.26 -37.88
C GLU A 512 49.59 -28.07 -36.93
N GLU A 513 48.52 -27.35 -36.57
CA GLU A 513 48.56 -26.11 -35.78
C GLU A 513 48.68 -26.30 -34.26
N TYR A 514 48.38 -27.47 -33.70
CA TYR A 514 48.36 -27.69 -32.24
C TYR A 514 49.28 -28.82 -31.80
N ASN A 515 49.89 -28.67 -30.61
CA ASN A 515 50.79 -29.67 -30.02
C ASN A 515 50.03 -30.85 -29.40
N HIS A 516 48.86 -30.60 -28.78
CA HIS A 516 48.01 -31.63 -28.19
C HIS A 516 46.67 -31.66 -28.92
N TRP A 517 46.24 -32.86 -29.34
CA TRP A 517 44.98 -33.07 -30.04
C TRP A 517 44.45 -34.48 -29.83
N GLU A 518 43.12 -34.62 -29.82
CA GLU A 518 42.43 -35.89 -29.66
C GLU A 518 41.55 -36.17 -30.90
N ASP A 519 41.77 -37.31 -31.54
CA ASP A 519 40.89 -37.84 -32.59
C ASP A 519 39.68 -38.51 -31.93
N TYR A 520 38.47 -38.16 -32.38
CA TYR A 520 37.25 -38.89 -32.05
C TYR A 520 36.58 -39.39 -33.32
N ILE A 521 36.19 -40.67 -33.33
CA ILE A 521 35.55 -41.33 -34.48
C ILE A 521 34.03 -41.45 -34.28
N LYS A 522 33.28 -41.21 -35.34
CA LYS A 522 31.84 -41.38 -35.36
C LYS A 522 31.48 -42.83 -35.06
N THR A 523 30.65 -43.02 -34.05
CA THR A 523 30.27 -44.32 -33.50
C THR A 523 28.76 -44.36 -33.32
N ASP A 524 28.16 -45.49 -33.70
CA ASP A 524 26.74 -45.76 -33.50
C ASP A 524 26.58 -46.77 -32.35
N TRP A 525 25.57 -46.60 -31.51
CA TRP A 525 25.21 -47.49 -30.40
C TRP A 525 23.88 -48.18 -30.71
N LEU A 526 23.83 -49.49 -30.51
CA LEU A 526 22.63 -50.31 -30.61
C LEU A 526 22.58 -51.28 -29.44
N ASP A 527 21.58 -51.12 -28.58
CA ASP A 527 21.38 -51.91 -27.35
C ASP A 527 22.63 -51.97 -26.45
N GLY A 528 23.34 -50.86 -26.33
CA GLY A 528 24.57 -50.71 -25.54
C GLY A 528 25.84 -51.20 -26.24
N ASN A 529 25.73 -51.83 -27.41
CA ASN A 529 26.89 -52.24 -28.21
C ASN A 529 27.33 -51.11 -29.16
N THR A 530 28.63 -50.95 -29.32
CA THR A 530 29.23 -49.93 -30.19
C THR A 530 29.59 -50.49 -31.57
N ALA A 531 29.25 -49.75 -32.61
CA ALA A 531 29.71 -49.95 -33.98
C ALA A 531 30.41 -48.67 -34.46
N GLU A 532 31.74 -48.69 -34.46
CA GLU A 532 32.54 -47.59 -35.03
C GLU A 532 32.35 -47.55 -36.54
N ARG A 533 32.23 -46.35 -37.11
CA ARG A 533 32.14 -46.19 -38.56
C ARG A 533 33.50 -46.43 -39.21
N GLU A 534 33.49 -46.51 -40.53
CA GLU A 534 34.72 -46.65 -41.32
C GLU A 534 35.71 -45.53 -40.96
N ASP A 535 36.97 -45.92 -40.79
CA ASP A 535 38.06 -45.03 -40.39
C ASP A 535 38.55 -44.17 -41.57
N ILE A 536 37.69 -43.23 -41.96
CA ILE A 536 37.93 -42.20 -42.96
C ILE A 536 37.82 -40.82 -42.30
N GLU A 537 38.55 -39.83 -42.78
CA GLU A 537 38.62 -38.49 -42.18
C GLU A 537 37.24 -37.80 -42.05
N GLU A 538 36.29 -38.10 -42.95
CA GLU A 538 34.90 -37.64 -42.88
C GLU A 538 34.17 -38.07 -41.60
N ASN A 539 34.58 -39.19 -40.99
CA ASN A 539 34.01 -39.71 -39.75
C ASN A 539 34.83 -39.30 -38.51
N ILE A 540 35.92 -38.55 -38.65
CA ILE A 540 36.78 -38.12 -37.55
C ILE A 540 36.55 -36.64 -37.26
N ILE A 541 36.49 -36.30 -35.97
CA ILE A 541 36.58 -34.93 -35.49
C ILE A 541 37.80 -34.82 -34.58
N VAL A 542 38.65 -33.82 -34.84
CA VAL A 542 39.82 -33.50 -34.03
C VAL A 542 39.47 -32.42 -33.01
N TYR A 543 39.61 -32.73 -31.72
CA TYR A 543 39.53 -31.75 -30.64
C TYR A 543 40.94 -31.30 -30.24
N TYR A 544 41.08 -30.05 -29.85
CA TYR A 544 42.37 -29.44 -29.50
C TYR A 544 42.21 -28.45 -28.34
N ASN A 545 43.31 -28.12 -27.68
CA ASN A 545 43.35 -27.07 -26.66
C ASN A 545 43.91 -25.77 -27.25
N GLU A 546 43.15 -24.67 -27.18
CA GLU A 546 43.56 -23.38 -27.72
C GLU A 546 44.89 -22.86 -27.13
N ARG A 547 45.24 -23.27 -25.91
CA ARG A 547 46.48 -22.87 -25.24
C ARG A 547 47.73 -23.54 -25.81
N ASP A 548 47.56 -24.60 -26.61
CA ASP A 548 48.65 -25.45 -27.11
C ASP A 548 48.94 -25.23 -28.60
N ARG A 549 48.60 -24.05 -29.11
CA ARG A 549 48.88 -23.67 -30.50
C ARG A 549 50.39 -23.62 -30.72
N LYS A 550 50.86 -24.27 -31.79
CA LYS A 550 52.23 -24.16 -32.28
C LYS A 550 52.47 -22.72 -32.73
N ASN A 551 53.53 -22.10 -32.19
CA ASN A 551 53.97 -20.77 -32.60
C ASN A 551 54.44 -20.76 -34.05
#